data_AF-A0AAD5LG37-F1
#
_entry.id   AF-A0AAD5LG37-F1
#
_cell.length_a   1.000
_cell.length_b   1.000
_cell.length_c   1.000
_cell.angle_alpha   90.00
_cell.angle_beta   90.00
_cell.angle_gamma   90.00
#
_symmetry.space_group_name_H-M   'P 1'
#
loop_
_entity.id
_entity.type
_entity.pdbx_description
1 polymer ?
#
loop_
_entity_poly.entity_id
_entity_poly.type
_entity_poly.pdbx_seq_one_letter_code
_entity_poly.pdbx_strand_id
1 'polypeptide(L)'
;MAAIDDQEATPSTSIAWHDAKVWEASGFSAFLQAHGIKRSDLVAQESTATGDGALRTEQRFFRVKQSQKDGASAVIARVVEDLRQAGVPAEIAPRAVAWVPQFFSLPASVPLARLASYQRGEIYGIDISSGFAVSLLDLQPGEHVLDLCCAPGAKLTMIADLLAQRGSVTGVDFSRARLGACKQLVHKYKLVVTCSSGAADTDVDAAASASAPSPAWRCRLFHADGRTFNVGPKGEWTSDADAMEVVVDSLEVASRDAKAQGRKRKNKSARGREQRTRRALDGSARASEAPNELYDKVLVDAECTHDGSVKHLQKLESLDAWATYVSRHLNDGEVARILALQAALLRNGFRLLRRGGTLVYSTCSLSLQQNEAVLTAFLGEKPDAELVPIATTGIPCEPGQVEHTVRFTPAHHTSGLFIAKIRKSE
;
A
#
# COMPACT_ATOMS: atom_id res chain seq x y z
N MET A 1 9.84 -40.40 46.63
CA MET A 1 8.84 -40.72 45.60
C MET A 1 8.23 -39.41 45.11
N ALA A 2 8.71 -38.94 43.95
CA ALA A 2 8.05 -38.06 43.00
C ALA A 2 9.15 -37.62 42.03
N ALA A 3 9.31 -38.39 40.96
CA ALA A 3 10.12 -38.01 39.80
C ALA A 3 9.41 -36.83 39.12
N ILE A 4 10.15 -35.76 38.86
CA ILE A 4 9.70 -34.68 37.99
C ILE A 4 10.07 -35.13 36.58
N ASP A 5 9.04 -35.35 35.79
CA ASP A 5 9.08 -35.81 34.41
C ASP A 5 9.64 -34.68 33.53
N ASP A 6 10.83 -34.90 32.97
CA ASP A 6 11.40 -34.07 31.91
C ASP A 6 10.54 -34.29 30.66
N GLN A 7 9.59 -33.38 30.42
CA GLN A 7 8.94 -33.30 29.10
C GLN A 7 9.97 -32.75 28.11
N GLU A 8 10.57 -33.67 27.35
CA GLU A 8 11.26 -33.36 26.10
C GLU A 8 10.34 -32.49 25.22
N ALA A 9 10.71 -31.22 25.05
CA ALA A 9 10.12 -30.37 24.04
C ALA A 9 10.44 -30.99 22.67
N THR A 10 9.42 -31.59 22.05
CA THR A 10 9.52 -32.08 20.68
C THR A 10 9.91 -30.91 19.77
N PRO A 11 10.96 -31.04 18.95
CA PRO A 11 11.33 -29.98 18.03
C PRO A 11 10.19 -29.79 17.04
N SER A 12 9.56 -28.62 17.05
CA SER A 12 8.57 -28.26 16.03
C SER A 12 9.26 -28.28 14.67
N THR A 13 9.09 -29.35 13.91
CA THR A 13 9.56 -29.44 12.53
C THR A 13 8.77 -28.41 11.73
N SER A 14 9.37 -27.24 11.53
CA SER A 14 8.83 -26.20 10.67
C SER A 14 8.60 -26.79 9.28
N ILE A 15 7.34 -26.78 8.85
CA ILE A 15 6.96 -27.29 7.53
C ILE A 15 7.38 -26.28 6.47
N ALA A 16 8.06 -26.75 5.42
CA ALA A 16 8.37 -25.89 4.28
C ALA A 16 7.06 -25.42 3.62
N TRP A 17 6.88 -24.11 3.48
CA TRP A 17 5.65 -23.52 2.95
C TRP A 17 5.28 -23.98 1.53
N HIS A 18 6.23 -24.53 0.78
CA HIS A 18 6.06 -25.04 -0.57
C HIS A 18 5.98 -26.57 -0.63
N ASP A 19 5.85 -27.28 0.49
CA ASP A 19 5.71 -28.73 0.51
C ASP A 19 4.43 -29.18 -0.23
N ALA A 20 4.59 -30.00 -1.27
CA ALA A 20 3.49 -30.49 -2.09
C ALA A 20 2.49 -31.33 -1.30
N LYS A 21 2.96 -32.16 -0.34
CA LYS A 21 2.09 -33.02 0.48
C LYS A 21 1.21 -32.17 1.39
N VAL A 22 1.74 -31.06 1.88
CA VAL A 22 1.01 -30.14 2.76
C VAL A 22 -0.03 -29.36 1.97
N TRP A 23 0.28 -28.94 0.75
CA TRP A 23 -0.69 -28.29 -0.13
C TRP A 23 -1.83 -29.24 -0.53
N GLU A 24 -1.52 -30.50 -0.78
CA GLU A 24 -2.53 -31.52 -1.08
C GLU A 24 -3.41 -31.82 0.14
N ALA A 25 -2.79 -32.11 1.30
CA ALA A 25 -3.50 -32.44 2.53
C ALA A 25 -4.37 -31.30 3.07
N SER A 26 -3.97 -30.04 2.86
CA SER A 26 -4.74 -28.86 3.28
C SER A 26 -5.87 -28.49 2.31
N GLY A 27 -5.90 -29.05 1.10
CA GLY A 27 -6.82 -28.66 0.03
C GLY A 27 -6.37 -27.44 -0.78
N PHE A 28 -5.20 -26.86 -0.49
CA PHE A 28 -4.67 -25.72 -1.25
C PHE A 28 -4.41 -26.08 -2.72
N SER A 29 -3.88 -27.28 -3.00
CA SER A 29 -3.67 -27.75 -4.39
C SER A 29 -4.97 -27.81 -5.20
N ALA A 30 -6.08 -28.23 -4.57
CA ALA A 30 -7.39 -28.28 -5.23
C ALA A 30 -7.90 -26.87 -5.56
N PHE A 31 -7.72 -25.91 -4.64
CA PHE A 31 -8.01 -24.50 -4.88
C PHE A 31 -7.20 -23.95 -6.07
N LEU A 32 -5.87 -24.16 -6.08
CA LEU A 32 -5.01 -23.69 -7.17
C LEU A 32 -5.50 -24.21 -8.52
N GLN A 33 -5.81 -25.50 -8.61
CA GLN A 33 -6.33 -26.12 -9.84
C GLN A 33 -7.67 -25.50 -10.27
N ALA A 34 -8.62 -25.35 -9.35
CA ALA A 34 -9.94 -24.78 -9.63
C ALA A 34 -9.87 -23.31 -10.09
N HIS A 35 -8.84 -22.58 -9.63
CA HIS A 35 -8.61 -21.18 -9.95
C HIS A 35 -7.60 -20.94 -11.09
N GLY A 36 -7.13 -22.01 -11.74
CA GLY A 36 -6.20 -21.94 -12.87
C GLY A 36 -4.80 -21.45 -12.52
N ILE A 37 -4.40 -21.55 -11.24
CA ILE A 37 -3.09 -21.12 -10.75
C ILE A 37 -2.11 -22.29 -10.85
N LYS A 38 -0.98 -22.08 -11.54
CA LYS A 38 0.03 -23.14 -11.65
C LYS A 38 0.97 -23.08 -10.45
N ARG A 39 1.40 -24.24 -9.98
CA ARG A 39 2.41 -24.33 -8.91
C ARG A 39 3.73 -23.65 -9.28
N SER A 40 4.10 -23.68 -10.57
CA SER A 40 5.28 -22.98 -11.10
C SER A 40 5.21 -21.47 -10.94
N ASP A 41 4.01 -20.90 -10.82
CA ASP A 41 3.83 -19.46 -10.64
C ASP A 41 4.23 -19.07 -9.21
N LEU A 42 3.97 -19.95 -8.23
CA LEU A 42 4.27 -19.74 -6.81
C LEU A 42 5.69 -20.12 -6.42
N VAL A 43 6.22 -21.18 -7.01
CA VAL A 43 7.56 -21.68 -6.69
C VAL A 43 8.40 -21.49 -7.94
N ALA A 44 9.34 -20.53 -7.88
CA ALA A 44 10.38 -20.43 -8.89
C ALA A 44 11.03 -21.81 -9.02
N GLN A 45 11.07 -22.38 -10.23
CA GLN A 45 11.87 -23.59 -10.44
C GLN A 45 13.28 -23.30 -9.94
N GLU A 46 13.88 -24.22 -9.17
CA GLU A 46 15.30 -24.15 -8.83
C GLU A 46 16.06 -23.89 -10.13
N SER A 47 16.48 -22.64 -10.36
CA SER A 47 17.06 -22.27 -11.64
C SER A 47 18.34 -23.07 -11.77
N THR A 48 18.36 -23.93 -12.79
CA THR A 48 19.58 -24.43 -13.40
C THR A 48 20.60 -23.30 -13.46
N ALA A 49 21.80 -23.57 -12.97
CA ALA A 49 22.87 -22.59 -12.81
C ALA A 49 23.00 -21.73 -14.07
N THR A 50 22.50 -20.48 -14.02
CA THR A 50 23.04 -19.45 -14.90
C THR A 50 24.52 -19.30 -14.52
N GLY A 51 25.41 -19.29 -15.51
CA GLY A 51 26.85 -19.55 -15.44
C GLY A 51 27.73 -18.67 -14.53
N ASP A 52 27.16 -18.08 -13.48
CA ASP A 52 27.83 -17.29 -12.44
C ASP A 52 27.80 -17.97 -11.05
N GLY A 53 27.38 -19.24 -10.96
CA GLY A 53 27.60 -20.11 -9.79
C GLY A 53 26.95 -19.70 -8.44
N ALA A 54 26.33 -18.52 -8.34
CA ALA A 54 25.68 -18.06 -7.13
C ALA A 54 24.27 -18.65 -7.02
N LEU A 55 24.02 -19.44 -5.97
CA LEU A 55 22.67 -19.77 -5.51
C LEU A 55 21.89 -18.46 -5.34
N ARG A 56 20.86 -18.26 -6.18
CA ARG A 56 20.05 -17.02 -6.16
C ARG A 56 19.25 -16.96 -4.86
N THR A 57 19.75 -16.19 -3.90
CA THR A 57 19.10 -15.98 -2.60
C THR A 57 17.81 -15.16 -2.76
N GLU A 58 16.77 -15.48 -1.99
CA GLU A 58 15.56 -14.67 -1.89
C GLU A 58 15.91 -13.20 -1.60
N GLN A 59 15.23 -12.27 -2.26
CA GLN A 59 15.53 -10.84 -2.19
C GLN A 59 14.47 -10.11 -1.38
N ARG A 60 14.89 -9.04 -0.72
CA ARG A 60 14.01 -8.00 -0.17
C ARG A 60 14.26 -6.69 -0.89
N PHE A 61 13.18 -5.96 -1.13
CA PHE A 61 13.22 -4.67 -1.80
C PHE A 61 12.99 -3.54 -0.82
N PHE A 62 13.65 -2.42 -1.09
CA PHE A 62 13.43 -1.17 -0.41
C PHE A 62 13.52 -0.02 -1.40
N ARG A 63 12.91 1.10 -1.01
CA ARG A 63 12.94 2.33 -1.77
C ARG A 63 13.65 3.41 -0.96
N VAL A 64 14.45 4.23 -1.65
CA VAL A 64 14.97 5.48 -1.11
C VAL A 64 13.87 6.54 -1.17
N LYS A 65 13.63 7.22 -0.05
CA LYS A 65 12.62 8.26 0.05
C LYS A 65 12.98 9.45 -0.86
N GLN A 66 12.04 9.97 -1.65
CA GLN A 66 12.30 11.03 -2.62
C GLN A 66 12.69 12.36 -1.97
N SER A 67 12.13 12.66 -0.80
CA SER A 67 12.38 13.92 -0.06
C SER A 67 13.78 14.04 0.56
N GLN A 68 14.72 13.14 0.26
CA GLN A 68 16.09 13.20 0.78
C GLN A 68 16.91 14.26 0.05
N LYS A 69 17.37 15.28 0.79
CA LYS A 69 18.15 16.41 0.24
C LYS A 69 19.45 15.99 -0.43
N ASP A 70 20.10 14.94 0.10
CA ASP A 70 21.42 14.48 -0.37
C ASP A 70 21.35 13.58 -1.61
N GLY A 71 20.15 13.25 -2.09
CA GLY A 71 19.91 12.35 -3.21
C GLY A 71 20.09 10.86 -2.89
N ALA A 72 19.68 10.00 -3.84
CA ALA A 72 19.65 8.56 -3.63
C ALA A 72 21.04 7.94 -3.43
N SER A 73 22.06 8.39 -4.17
CA SER A 73 23.43 7.87 -4.07
C SER A 73 24.03 8.05 -2.68
N ALA A 74 23.80 9.20 -2.03
CA ALA A 74 24.27 9.47 -0.68
C ALA A 74 23.58 8.58 0.36
N VAL A 75 22.26 8.37 0.22
CA VAL A 75 21.51 7.44 1.07
C VAL A 75 22.05 6.01 0.92
N ILE A 76 22.32 5.56 -0.31
CA ILE A 76 22.87 4.22 -0.54
C ILE A 76 24.27 4.06 0.04
N ALA A 77 25.12 5.09 -0.03
CA ALA A 77 26.42 5.06 0.65
C ALA A 77 26.27 4.87 2.17
N ARG A 78 25.29 5.53 2.80
CA ARG A 78 24.96 5.31 4.21
C ARG A 78 24.39 3.92 4.48
N VAL A 79 23.56 3.37 3.59
CA VAL A 79 23.08 1.98 3.73
C VAL A 79 24.24 1.00 3.69
N VAL A 80 25.23 1.18 2.81
CA VAL A 80 26.43 0.33 2.77
C VAL A 80 27.21 0.41 4.08
N GLU A 81 27.31 1.60 4.68
CA GLU A 81 27.94 1.77 5.99
C GLU A 81 27.14 1.09 7.11
N ASP A 82 25.81 1.24 7.11
CA ASP A 82 24.93 0.57 8.07
C ASP A 82 25.08 -0.97 8.00
N LEU A 83 25.26 -1.52 6.79
CA LEU A 83 25.47 -2.97 6.58
C LEU A 83 26.79 -3.42 7.23
N ARG A 84 27.88 -2.66 7.06
CA ARG A 84 29.17 -2.95 7.70
C ARG A 84 29.04 -2.93 9.23
N GLN A 85 28.37 -1.92 9.77
CA GLN A 85 28.15 -1.79 11.22
C GLN A 85 27.27 -2.92 11.78
N ALA A 86 26.35 -3.45 10.97
CA ALA A 86 25.53 -4.60 11.32
C ALA A 86 26.25 -5.95 11.17
N GLY A 87 27.54 -5.97 10.79
CA GLY A 87 28.32 -7.19 10.59
C GLY A 87 27.95 -7.98 9.34
N VAL A 88 27.29 -7.33 8.36
CA VAL A 88 26.97 -7.95 7.08
C VAL A 88 28.26 -8.00 6.21
N PRO A 89 28.56 -9.14 5.55
CA PRO A 89 29.73 -9.27 4.69
C PRO A 89 29.83 -8.19 3.61
N ALA A 90 31.06 -7.74 3.30
CA ALA A 90 31.32 -6.59 2.45
C ALA A 90 30.90 -6.78 0.98
N GLU A 91 30.75 -8.02 0.53
CA GLU A 91 30.25 -8.41 -0.79
C GLU A 91 28.73 -8.19 -0.93
N ILE A 92 28.00 -8.06 0.18
CA ILE A 92 26.57 -7.76 0.17
C ILE A 92 26.39 -6.24 0.15
N ALA A 93 26.00 -5.72 -1.01
CA ALA A 93 25.67 -4.32 -1.22
C ALA A 93 24.28 -4.15 -1.85
N PRO A 94 23.60 -3.00 -1.64
CA PRO A 94 22.36 -2.71 -2.33
C PRO A 94 22.52 -2.72 -3.85
N ARG A 95 21.64 -3.45 -4.54
CA ARG A 95 21.61 -3.49 -6.02
C ARG A 95 20.45 -2.67 -6.54
N ALA A 96 20.69 -1.73 -7.45
CA ALA A 96 19.64 -0.93 -8.05
C ALA A 96 18.70 -1.81 -8.90
N VAL A 97 17.40 -1.56 -8.80
CA VAL A 97 16.39 -2.20 -9.65
C VAL A 97 16.13 -1.31 -10.86
N ALA A 98 16.68 -1.68 -12.01
CA ALA A 98 16.75 -0.81 -13.19
C ALA A 98 15.38 -0.34 -13.74
N TRP A 99 14.32 -1.12 -13.52
CA TRP A 99 12.99 -0.87 -14.08
C TRP A 99 12.03 -0.14 -13.14
N VAL A 100 12.43 0.15 -11.89
CA VAL A 100 11.67 1.05 -11.00
C VAL A 100 12.62 2.06 -10.35
N PRO A 101 12.50 3.36 -10.63
CA PRO A 101 13.40 4.36 -10.08
C PRO A 101 13.47 4.34 -8.55
N GLN A 102 14.65 4.59 -7.97
CA GLN A 102 14.89 4.66 -6.52
C GLN A 102 14.62 3.35 -5.74
N PHE A 103 14.46 2.22 -6.43
CA PHE A 103 14.37 0.90 -5.80
C PHE A 103 15.70 0.17 -5.79
N PHE A 104 15.90 -0.57 -4.70
CA PHE A 104 17.09 -1.36 -4.47
C PHE A 104 16.72 -2.71 -3.85
N SER A 105 17.52 -3.74 -4.12
CA SER A 105 17.41 -5.06 -3.50
C SER A 105 18.59 -5.37 -2.59
N LEU A 106 18.31 -6.18 -1.58
CA LEU A 106 19.27 -6.84 -0.70
C LEU A 106 18.83 -8.30 -0.50
N PRO A 107 19.73 -9.22 -0.15
CA PRO A 107 19.35 -10.56 0.30
C PRO A 107 18.34 -10.51 1.46
N ALA A 108 17.38 -11.43 1.47
CA ALA A 108 16.30 -11.48 2.46
C ALA A 108 16.82 -11.61 3.90
N SER A 109 17.99 -12.25 4.07
CA SER A 109 18.73 -12.43 5.34
C SER A 109 19.16 -11.11 5.98
N VAL A 110 19.29 -10.02 5.21
CA VAL A 110 19.66 -8.71 5.75
C VAL A 110 18.49 -8.13 6.55
N PRO A 111 18.67 -7.83 7.85
CA PRO A 111 17.62 -7.29 8.69
C PRO A 111 17.43 -5.80 8.42
N LEU A 112 16.77 -5.45 7.31
CA LEU A 112 16.55 -4.07 6.85
C LEU A 112 16.07 -3.14 7.98
N ALA A 113 15.21 -3.64 8.87
CA ALA A 113 14.64 -2.88 9.98
C ALA A 113 15.67 -2.41 11.03
N ARG A 114 16.84 -3.06 11.11
CA ARG A 114 17.93 -2.75 12.03
C ARG A 114 18.91 -1.71 11.49
N LEU A 115 18.87 -1.42 10.19
CA LEU A 115 19.78 -0.45 9.58
C LEU A 115 19.41 0.96 10.02
N ALA A 116 20.41 1.79 10.33
CA ALA A 116 20.19 3.13 10.83
C ALA A 116 19.45 4.02 9.82
N SER A 117 19.71 3.87 8.52
CA SER A 117 18.99 4.56 7.43
C SER A 117 17.49 4.20 7.40
N TYR A 118 17.13 2.95 7.75
CA TYR A 118 15.72 2.54 7.88
C TYR A 118 15.06 3.13 9.13
N GLN A 119 15.80 3.19 10.24
CA GLN A 119 15.32 3.77 11.50
C GLN A 119 15.12 5.29 11.40
N ARG A 120 16.03 5.98 10.70
CA ARG A 120 15.93 7.42 10.39
C ARG A 120 14.84 7.76 9.36
N GLY A 121 14.29 6.74 8.68
CA GLY A 121 13.22 6.92 7.70
C GLY A 121 13.71 7.41 6.33
N GLU A 122 14.98 7.19 6.00
CA GLU A 122 15.57 7.53 4.69
C GLU A 122 15.22 6.49 3.62
N ILE A 123 15.00 5.25 4.06
CA ILE A 123 14.56 4.14 3.23
C ILE A 123 13.35 3.46 3.86
N TYR A 124 12.51 2.84 3.03
CA TYR A 124 11.40 2.01 3.49
C TYR A 124 11.24 0.76 2.65
N GLY A 125 10.83 -0.33 3.32
CA GLY A 125 10.58 -1.61 2.68
C GLY A 125 9.22 -1.62 2.00
N ILE A 126 9.18 -1.98 0.73
CA ILE A 126 7.98 -2.23 -0.06
C ILE A 126 8.35 -3.24 -1.13
N ASP A 127 7.45 -4.18 -1.43
CA ASP A 127 7.67 -5.15 -2.49
C ASP A 127 7.77 -4.45 -3.85
N ILE A 128 8.64 -4.94 -4.75
CA ILE A 128 8.92 -4.23 -5.99
C ILE A 128 7.70 -4.21 -6.93
N SER A 129 6.90 -5.28 -6.98
CA SER A 129 5.66 -5.29 -7.77
C SER A 129 4.65 -4.27 -7.24
N SER A 130 4.55 -4.11 -5.92
CA SER A 130 3.73 -3.06 -5.29
C SER A 130 4.25 -1.65 -5.60
N GLY A 131 5.57 -1.47 -5.62
CA GLY A 131 6.19 -0.22 -6.04
C GLY A 131 5.91 0.14 -7.49
N PHE A 132 5.95 -0.85 -8.38
CA PHE A 132 5.62 -0.70 -9.78
C PHE A 132 4.17 -0.30 -9.99
N ALA A 133 3.22 -0.94 -9.30
CA ALA A 133 1.80 -0.53 -9.33
C ALA A 133 1.61 0.95 -8.98
N VAL A 134 2.28 1.44 -7.91
CA VAL A 134 2.22 2.86 -7.55
C VAL A 134 2.87 3.76 -8.60
N SER A 135 3.99 3.33 -9.21
CA SER A 135 4.67 4.10 -10.26
C SER A 135 3.81 4.33 -11.50
N LEU A 136 2.87 3.43 -11.79
CA LEU A 136 1.96 3.53 -12.94
C LEU A 136 0.90 4.62 -12.81
N LEU A 137 0.65 5.10 -11.58
CA LEU A 137 -0.22 6.26 -11.34
C LEU A 137 0.39 7.56 -11.90
N ASP A 138 1.72 7.60 -12.09
CA ASP A 138 2.45 8.78 -12.57
C ASP A 138 2.12 10.04 -11.76
N LEU A 139 2.35 9.95 -10.44
CA LEU A 139 1.94 10.96 -9.48
C LEU A 139 2.74 12.25 -9.64
N GLN A 140 2.03 13.38 -9.67
CA GLN A 140 2.63 14.71 -9.73
C GLN A 140 2.41 15.48 -8.41
N PRO A 141 3.42 16.20 -7.89
CA PRO A 141 3.25 17.04 -6.71
C PRO A 141 2.12 18.07 -6.90
N GLY A 142 1.12 18.03 -6.01
CA GLY A 142 -0.07 18.88 -6.11
C GLY A 142 -1.37 18.12 -6.38
N GLU A 143 -1.29 16.89 -6.89
CA GLU A 143 -2.45 16.04 -7.13
C GLU A 143 -3.12 15.54 -5.84
N HIS A 144 -4.39 15.17 -5.96
CA HIS A 144 -5.19 14.56 -4.93
C HIS A 144 -5.36 13.07 -5.21
N VAL A 145 -4.77 12.23 -4.35
CA VAL A 145 -4.70 10.79 -4.53
C VAL A 145 -5.51 10.06 -3.47
N LEU A 146 -6.27 9.05 -3.89
CA LEU A 146 -7.00 8.14 -3.02
C LEU A 146 -6.36 6.75 -3.06
N ASP A 147 -6.10 6.18 -1.89
CA ASP A 147 -5.77 4.76 -1.70
C ASP A 147 -6.94 4.09 -0.94
N LEU A 148 -7.76 3.33 -1.66
CA LEU A 148 -9.06 2.87 -1.19
C LEU A 148 -8.97 1.65 -0.24
N CYS A 149 -7.82 1.00 -0.17
CA CYS A 149 -7.52 -0.17 0.67
C CYS A 149 -6.09 -0.03 1.20
N CYS A 150 -5.85 1.02 1.99
CA CYS A 150 -4.50 1.51 2.20
C CYS A 150 -3.65 0.68 3.17
N ALA A 151 -4.26 -0.14 4.05
CA ALA A 151 -3.51 -0.78 5.11
C ALA A 151 -2.77 -2.04 4.64
N PRO A 152 -1.54 -2.31 5.14
CA PRO A 152 -0.85 -1.69 6.27
C PRO A 152 -0.06 -0.40 5.95
N GLY A 153 -0.17 0.16 4.73
CA GLY A 153 0.28 1.52 4.42
C GLY A 153 1.55 1.64 3.58
N ALA A 154 2.09 0.55 3.03
CA ALA A 154 3.33 0.61 2.23
C ALA A 154 3.13 1.40 0.92
N LYS A 155 2.07 1.09 0.15
CA LYS A 155 1.73 1.82 -1.08
C LYS A 155 1.32 3.27 -0.79
N LEU A 156 0.47 3.49 0.22
CA LEU A 156 0.15 4.83 0.74
C LEU A 156 1.40 5.65 1.11
N THR A 157 2.37 5.03 1.79
CA THR A 157 3.65 5.70 2.16
C THR A 157 4.39 6.14 0.91
N MET A 158 4.43 5.31 -0.14
CA MET A 158 5.05 5.67 -1.41
C MET A 158 4.28 6.77 -2.13
N ILE A 159 2.94 6.71 -2.18
CA ILE A 159 2.10 7.78 -2.74
C ILE A 159 2.41 9.11 -2.05
N ALA A 160 2.42 9.12 -0.70
CA ALA A 160 2.66 10.32 0.08
C ALA A 160 4.07 10.89 -0.12
N ASP A 161 5.08 10.02 -0.28
CA ASP A 161 6.46 10.42 -0.57
C ASP A 161 6.59 11.06 -1.97
N LEU A 162 5.99 10.44 -2.99
CA LEU A 162 6.03 10.92 -4.38
C LEU A 162 5.33 12.28 -4.55
N LEU A 163 4.26 12.54 -3.79
CA LEU A 163 3.58 13.84 -3.79
C LEU A 163 4.41 14.98 -3.19
N ALA A 164 5.56 14.68 -2.56
CA ALA A 164 6.50 15.65 -2.00
C ALA A 164 5.83 16.71 -1.11
N GLN A 165 4.86 16.29 -0.29
CA GLN A 165 4.05 17.16 0.56
C GLN A 165 3.33 18.29 -0.20
N ARG A 166 2.90 18.05 -1.44
CA ARG A 166 2.05 18.94 -2.23
C ARG A 166 0.79 18.20 -2.68
N GLY A 167 -0.37 18.84 -2.58
CA GLY A 167 -1.65 18.18 -2.86
C GLY A 167 -2.17 17.41 -1.64
N SER A 168 -2.76 16.23 -1.85
CA SER A 168 -3.22 15.41 -0.72
C SER A 168 -3.21 13.92 -1.01
N VAL A 169 -3.05 13.14 0.05
CA VAL A 169 -3.29 11.69 0.06
C VAL A 169 -4.40 11.35 1.05
N THR A 170 -5.40 10.60 0.58
CA THR A 170 -6.45 10.02 1.41
C THR A 170 -6.29 8.50 1.39
N GLY A 171 -6.05 7.89 2.55
CA GLY A 171 -6.09 6.43 2.73
C GLY A 171 -7.39 6.00 3.41
N VAL A 172 -8.01 4.94 2.91
CA VAL A 172 -9.22 4.32 3.47
C VAL A 172 -8.92 2.85 3.75
N ASP A 173 -9.40 2.33 4.87
CA ASP A 173 -9.38 0.90 5.14
C ASP A 173 -10.49 0.51 6.11
N PHE A 174 -11.03 -0.71 5.97
CA PHE A 174 -12.07 -1.22 6.85
C PHE A 174 -11.50 -1.73 8.18
N SER A 175 -10.21 -2.06 8.26
CA SER A 175 -9.59 -2.59 9.46
C SER A 175 -8.95 -1.49 10.31
N ARG A 176 -9.63 -1.09 11.39
CA ARG A 176 -9.08 -0.17 12.39
C ARG A 176 -7.73 -0.63 12.95
N ALA A 177 -7.58 -1.95 13.17
CA ALA A 177 -6.34 -2.52 13.67
C ALA A 177 -5.18 -2.32 12.69
N ARG A 178 -5.39 -2.59 11.39
CA ARG A 178 -4.36 -2.40 10.36
C ARG A 178 -4.04 -0.93 10.11
N LEU A 179 -5.02 -0.03 10.23
CA LEU A 179 -4.79 1.42 10.16
C LEU A 179 -3.85 1.95 11.24
N GLY A 180 -3.74 1.25 12.38
CA GLY A 180 -2.71 1.53 13.38
C GLY A 180 -1.29 1.45 12.81
N ALA A 181 -1.01 0.44 11.97
CA ALA A 181 0.27 0.30 11.28
C ALA A 181 0.47 1.41 10.23
N CYS A 182 -0.56 1.76 9.44
CA CYS A 182 -0.49 2.89 8.50
C CYS A 182 -0.09 4.18 9.20
N LYS A 183 -0.77 4.47 10.32
CA LYS A 183 -0.48 5.66 11.13
C LYS A 183 0.97 5.68 11.59
N GLN A 184 1.50 4.55 12.06
CA GLN A 184 2.91 4.44 12.45
C GLN A 184 3.86 4.73 11.28
N LEU A 185 3.61 4.20 10.08
CA LEU A 185 4.44 4.47 8.91
C LEU A 185 4.40 5.95 8.51
N VAL A 186 3.19 6.54 8.48
CA VAL A 186 2.97 7.96 8.16
C VAL A 186 3.74 8.87 9.12
N HIS A 187 3.72 8.58 10.42
CA HIS A 187 4.52 9.32 11.41
C HIS A 187 6.02 9.04 11.27
N LYS A 188 6.43 7.76 11.19
CA LYS A 188 7.84 7.35 11.09
C LYS A 188 8.55 8.03 9.92
N TYR A 189 7.91 8.05 8.74
CA TYR A 189 8.49 8.65 7.54
C TYR A 189 8.20 10.14 7.41
N LYS A 190 7.67 10.80 8.45
CA LYS A 190 7.41 12.25 8.49
C LYS A 190 6.55 12.71 7.30
N LEU A 191 5.53 11.93 6.97
CA LEU A 191 4.58 12.23 5.88
C LEU A 191 3.46 13.18 6.34
N VAL A 192 3.47 13.57 7.62
CA VAL A 192 2.59 14.58 8.21
C VAL A 192 3.42 15.81 8.56
N VAL A 193 2.93 16.98 8.20
CA VAL A 193 3.52 18.25 8.64
C VAL A 193 3.08 18.51 10.08
N THR A 194 4.05 18.54 10.98
CA THR A 194 3.87 19.15 12.30
C THR A 194 4.56 20.51 12.23
N CYS A 195 3.86 21.59 12.56
CA CYS A 195 4.43 22.93 12.60
C CYS A 195 5.42 23.04 13.78
N SER A 196 6.57 22.39 13.68
CA SER A 196 7.58 22.38 14.75
C SER A 196 9.02 22.18 14.25
N SER A 197 9.31 22.48 12.98
CA SER A 197 10.70 22.47 12.46
C SER A 197 10.97 23.59 11.46
N GLY A 198 10.70 24.83 11.87
CA GLY A 198 11.01 26.02 11.08
C GLY A 198 11.17 27.25 11.98
N ALA A 199 12.10 27.20 12.93
CA ALA A 199 12.55 28.38 13.67
C ALA A 199 13.89 28.09 14.36
N ALA A 200 14.98 28.12 13.59
CA ALA A 200 16.31 28.55 14.01
C ALA A 200 17.24 28.41 12.81
N ASP A 201 17.22 29.41 11.94
CA ASP A 201 18.42 30.04 11.39
C ASP A 201 17.93 31.22 10.56
N THR A 202 17.93 32.36 11.24
CA THR A 202 17.74 33.68 10.66
C THR A 202 18.95 34.01 9.81
N ASP A 203 18.73 34.33 8.54
CA ASP A 203 19.39 35.47 7.92
C ASP A 203 18.31 36.43 7.44
N VAL A 204 18.32 37.59 8.10
CA VAL A 204 17.48 38.74 7.80
C VAL A 204 18.16 39.45 6.63
N ASP A 205 17.56 39.39 5.44
CA ASP A 205 17.50 40.49 4.46
C ASP A 205 17.08 39.97 3.07
N ALA A 206 15.76 39.97 2.81
CA ALA A 206 15.21 40.08 1.46
C ALA A 206 13.79 40.63 1.57
N ALA A 207 13.65 41.93 1.35
CA ALA A 207 12.37 42.61 1.29
C ALA A 207 11.55 42.19 0.06
N ALA A 208 10.24 42.06 0.29
CA ALA A 208 9.14 42.25 -0.65
C ALA A 208 9.12 41.44 -1.96
N SER A 209 8.48 40.26 -1.92
CA SER A 209 7.72 39.71 -3.05
C SER A 209 6.64 38.75 -2.55
N ALA A 210 5.55 38.65 -3.28
CA ALA A 210 4.23 38.21 -2.84
C ALA A 210 4.07 36.70 -2.55
N SER A 211 3.03 36.42 -1.74
CA SER A 211 2.42 35.13 -1.39
C SER A 211 3.15 34.26 -0.35
N ALA A 212 2.64 34.29 0.89
CA ALA A 212 2.93 33.26 1.89
C ALA A 212 2.56 31.87 1.34
N PRO A 213 3.40 30.84 1.46
CA PRO A 213 3.07 29.51 0.95
C PRO A 213 2.00 28.89 1.86
N SER A 214 0.80 28.67 1.33
CA SER A 214 -0.28 27.93 1.99
C SER A 214 0.21 26.56 2.48
N PRO A 215 -0.11 26.09 3.72
CA PRO A 215 0.16 24.72 4.09
C PRO A 215 -0.93 23.83 3.47
N ALA A 216 -0.81 23.58 2.16
CA ALA A 216 -1.85 22.90 1.37
C ALA A 216 -1.75 21.36 1.42
N TRP A 217 -0.72 20.80 2.07
CA TRP A 217 -0.55 19.36 2.21
C TRP A 217 -1.59 18.76 3.15
N ARG A 218 -2.24 17.69 2.72
CA ARG A 218 -3.14 16.91 3.58
C ARG A 218 -2.91 15.42 3.43
N CYS A 219 -2.58 14.75 4.53
CA CYS A 219 -2.57 13.29 4.65
C CYS A 219 -3.70 12.89 5.60
N ARG A 220 -4.66 12.10 5.11
CA ARG A 220 -5.78 11.60 5.91
C ARG A 220 -5.88 10.09 5.87
N LEU A 221 -6.20 9.49 7.01
CA LEU A 221 -6.55 8.08 7.13
C LEU A 221 -7.97 7.94 7.67
N PHE A 222 -8.80 7.19 6.97
CA PHE A 222 -10.18 6.91 7.35
C PHE A 222 -10.34 5.42 7.65
N HIS A 223 -10.92 5.12 8.80
CA HIS A 223 -11.57 3.85 9.08
C HIS A 223 -12.99 3.93 8.51
N ALA A 224 -13.20 3.32 7.34
CA ALA A 224 -14.45 3.37 6.60
C ALA A 224 -14.54 2.23 5.58
N ASP A 225 -15.75 1.97 5.09
CA ASP A 225 -15.98 1.04 4.00
C ASP A 225 -15.62 1.68 2.64
N GLY A 226 -14.58 1.13 1.99
CA GLY A 226 -14.13 1.59 0.68
C GLY A 226 -15.18 1.47 -0.43
N ARG A 227 -16.21 0.64 -0.28
CA ARG A 227 -17.30 0.49 -1.27
C ARG A 227 -18.21 1.70 -1.32
N THR A 228 -18.37 2.40 -0.20
CA THR A 228 -19.31 3.52 -0.03
C THR A 228 -18.62 4.83 0.32
N PHE A 229 -17.29 4.81 0.52
CA PHE A 229 -16.51 6.01 0.81
C PHE A 229 -16.76 7.11 -0.24
N ASN A 230 -16.94 8.35 0.22
CA ASN A 230 -17.35 9.47 -0.64
C ASN A 230 -16.84 10.85 -0.15
N VAL A 231 -15.73 10.88 0.57
CA VAL A 231 -15.16 12.13 1.11
C VAL A 231 -14.06 12.64 0.19
N GLY A 232 -14.17 13.89 -0.26
CA GLY A 232 -13.18 14.53 -1.13
C GLY A 232 -11.96 15.08 -0.39
N PRO A 233 -10.87 15.44 -1.10
CA PRO A 233 -9.60 15.90 -0.51
C PRO A 233 -9.74 17.15 0.38
N LYS A 234 -10.63 18.06 -0.01
CA LYS A 234 -10.91 19.33 0.69
C LYS A 234 -12.21 19.32 1.50
N GLY A 235 -13.07 18.31 1.32
CA GLY A 235 -14.36 18.25 1.98
C GLY A 235 -14.23 18.10 3.49
N GLU A 236 -15.05 18.84 4.23
CA GLU A 236 -15.41 18.49 5.61
C GLU A 236 -16.47 17.38 5.58
N TRP A 237 -16.46 16.57 6.62
CA TRP A 237 -17.32 15.43 6.87
C TRP A 237 -18.76 15.61 6.36
N THR A 238 -19.23 14.74 5.48
CA THR A 238 -20.62 14.71 5.01
C THR A 238 -21.50 13.91 5.97
N SER A 239 -22.81 14.16 5.94
CA SER A 239 -23.82 13.73 6.92
C SER A 239 -24.08 12.22 7.05
N ASP A 240 -23.46 11.35 6.24
CA ASP A 240 -23.56 9.89 6.34
C ASP A 240 -22.64 9.32 7.47
N ALA A 241 -22.58 10.05 8.58
CA ALA A 241 -21.45 10.13 9.50
C ALA A 241 -21.39 9.04 10.59
N ASP A 242 -22.32 8.09 10.64
CA ASP A 242 -22.37 7.15 11.78
C ASP A 242 -21.35 6.00 11.69
N ALA A 243 -20.76 5.74 10.51
CA ALA A 243 -19.87 4.60 10.30
C ALA A 243 -18.39 4.94 10.02
N MET A 244 -18.04 6.22 9.77
CA MET A 244 -16.68 6.61 9.36
C MET A 244 -15.92 7.27 10.50
N GLU A 245 -14.64 6.92 10.68
CA GLU A 245 -13.76 7.53 11.68
C GLU A 245 -12.45 8.01 11.03
N VAL A 246 -12.03 9.25 11.30
CA VAL A 246 -10.71 9.75 10.90
C VAL A 246 -9.69 9.32 11.94
N VAL A 247 -8.71 8.54 11.50
CA VAL A 247 -7.62 8.01 12.33
C VAL A 247 -6.43 8.96 12.35
N VAL A 248 -6.19 9.66 11.24
CA VAL A 248 -5.14 10.67 11.06
C VAL A 248 -5.66 11.79 10.17
N ASP A 249 -5.45 13.04 10.57
CA ASP A 249 -5.58 14.22 9.72
C ASP A 249 -4.44 15.18 10.02
N SER A 250 -3.55 15.39 9.05
CA SER A 250 -2.38 16.25 9.23
C SER A 250 -2.73 17.70 9.58
N LEU A 251 -3.87 18.23 9.11
CA LEU A 251 -4.28 19.59 9.44
C LEU A 251 -4.79 19.69 10.88
N GLU A 252 -5.53 18.68 11.34
CA GLU A 252 -5.96 18.62 12.74
C GLU A 252 -4.76 18.48 13.67
N VAL A 253 -3.79 17.63 13.33
CA VAL A 253 -2.54 17.47 14.07
C VAL A 253 -1.77 18.80 14.13
N ALA A 254 -1.62 19.50 13.00
CA ALA A 254 -0.96 20.81 12.96
C ALA A 254 -1.69 21.88 13.78
N SER A 255 -3.03 21.83 13.85
CA SER A 255 -3.83 22.78 14.63
C SER A 255 -3.70 22.60 16.15
N ARG A 256 -3.25 21.42 16.60
CA ARG A 256 -3.26 21.02 18.01
C ARG A 256 -2.00 21.45 18.79
N ASP A 257 -0.93 21.92 18.15
CA ASP A 257 0.28 22.46 18.82
C ASP A 257 0.71 23.80 18.19
N ALA A 258 0.70 24.93 18.92
CA ALA A 258 1.82 25.35 19.78
C ALA A 258 1.43 25.99 21.14
N LYS A 259 0.19 25.80 21.64
CA LYS A 259 -0.26 26.39 22.94
C LYS A 259 -1.19 25.52 23.79
N ALA A 260 -1.42 24.26 23.43
CA ALA A 260 -2.50 23.45 24.02
C ALA A 260 -2.02 22.19 24.78
N GLN A 261 -0.97 22.33 25.60
CA GLN A 261 -0.77 21.43 26.75
C GLN A 261 -1.54 21.89 28.01
N GLY A 262 -2.44 22.87 27.90
CA GLY A 262 -3.46 23.13 28.90
C GLY A 262 -4.79 22.52 28.47
N ARG A 263 -5.24 21.44 29.10
CA ARG A 263 -6.62 20.93 28.96
C ARG A 263 -7.62 22.04 29.32
N LYS A 264 -8.03 22.87 28.36
CA LYS A 264 -9.15 23.81 28.51
C LYS A 264 -10.42 23.19 27.96
N ARG A 265 -11.37 22.95 28.86
CA ARG A 265 -12.76 22.58 28.57
C ARG A 265 -13.32 23.55 27.51
N LYS A 266 -13.73 23.05 26.33
CA LYS A 266 -14.33 23.89 25.24
C LYS A 266 -15.42 24.78 25.83
N ASN A 267 -15.34 26.10 25.62
CA ASN A 267 -16.36 27.05 26.08
C ASN A 267 -17.60 27.06 25.15
N LYS A 268 -18.72 27.56 25.69
CA LYS A 268 -20.06 27.54 25.04
C LYS A 268 -20.09 28.23 23.66
N SER A 269 -19.25 29.24 23.44
CA SER A 269 -19.15 29.97 22.17
C SER A 269 -18.43 29.17 21.07
N ALA A 270 -17.44 28.34 21.41
CA ALA A 270 -16.82 27.41 20.46
C ALA A 270 -17.83 26.35 19.99
N ARG A 271 -18.60 25.77 20.92
CA ARG A 271 -19.70 24.85 20.59
C ARG A 271 -20.78 25.52 19.73
N GLY A 272 -21.07 26.79 19.99
CA GLY A 272 -22.05 27.57 19.22
C GLY A 272 -21.61 27.87 17.79
N ARG A 273 -20.31 28.08 17.54
CA ARG A 273 -19.76 28.22 16.18
C ARG A 273 -19.84 26.90 15.42
N GLU A 274 -19.45 25.81 16.06
CA GLU A 274 -19.55 24.45 15.52
C GLU A 274 -21.02 24.11 15.16
N GLN A 275 -21.98 24.49 16.00
CA GLN A 275 -23.42 24.36 15.72
C GLN A 275 -23.93 25.25 14.59
N ARG A 276 -23.42 26.49 14.44
CA ARG A 276 -23.80 27.39 13.34
C ARG A 276 -23.23 26.92 12.01
N THR A 277 -21.99 26.43 11.98
CA THR A 277 -21.40 25.80 10.79
C THR A 277 -22.22 24.57 10.40
N ARG A 278 -22.62 23.73 11.37
CA ARG A 278 -23.50 22.58 11.13
C ARG A 278 -24.85 22.98 10.53
N ARG A 279 -25.47 24.06 11.03
CA ARG A 279 -26.77 24.57 10.52
C ARG A 279 -26.66 25.25 9.16
N ALA A 280 -25.53 25.85 8.82
CA ALA A 280 -25.29 26.42 7.50
C ALA A 280 -25.12 25.33 6.43
N LEU A 281 -24.60 24.16 6.83
CA LEU A 281 -24.45 22.97 5.98
C LEU A 281 -25.76 22.19 5.82
N ASP A 282 -26.68 22.23 6.80
CA ASP A 282 -28.04 21.66 6.68
C ASP A 282 -28.94 22.42 5.66
N GLY A 283 -28.57 23.64 5.25
CA GLY A 283 -29.38 24.49 4.38
C GLY A 283 -29.22 24.26 2.87
N SER A 284 -28.23 23.47 2.42
CA SER A 284 -28.01 23.18 0.99
C SER A 284 -28.36 21.74 0.60
N ALA A 285 -29.30 21.12 1.32
CA ALA A 285 -29.83 19.78 1.04
C ALA A 285 -30.67 19.76 -0.25
N ARG A 286 -30.00 19.90 -1.38
CA ARG A 286 -30.31 19.16 -2.60
C ARG A 286 -29.10 18.28 -2.86
N ALA A 287 -29.23 17.00 -2.56
CA ALA A 287 -28.30 15.99 -3.05
C ALA A 287 -28.31 16.08 -4.58
N SER A 288 -27.30 16.74 -5.15
CA SER A 288 -27.12 16.74 -6.59
C SER A 288 -26.66 15.33 -6.99
N GLU A 289 -27.42 14.69 -7.88
CA GLU A 289 -27.09 13.44 -8.59
C GLU A 289 -25.89 13.60 -9.56
N ALA A 290 -24.86 14.36 -9.17
CA ALA A 290 -23.63 14.49 -9.93
C ALA A 290 -22.64 13.38 -9.49
N PRO A 291 -21.90 12.75 -10.43
CA PRO A 291 -20.81 11.86 -10.05
C PRO A 291 -19.78 12.65 -9.25
N ASN A 292 -19.52 12.21 -8.02
CA ASN A 292 -18.50 12.82 -7.16
C ASN A 292 -17.11 12.46 -7.70
N GLU A 293 -16.65 13.24 -8.67
CA GLU A 293 -15.31 13.19 -9.25
C GLU A 293 -14.32 13.95 -8.35
N LEU A 294 -13.76 13.26 -7.36
CA LEU A 294 -13.07 13.90 -6.23
C LEU A 294 -11.55 13.87 -6.33
N TYR A 295 -10.97 12.86 -7.00
CA TYR A 295 -9.55 12.58 -6.98
C TYR A 295 -8.95 12.54 -8.39
N ASP A 296 -7.72 13.03 -8.52
CA ASP A 296 -6.97 13.01 -9.78
C ASP A 296 -6.45 11.59 -10.08
N LYS A 297 -6.09 10.86 -9.02
CA LYS A 297 -5.52 9.51 -9.06
C LYS A 297 -6.16 8.61 -8.01
N VAL A 298 -6.41 7.36 -8.36
CA VAL A 298 -6.99 6.37 -7.44
C VAL A 298 -6.20 5.06 -7.48
N LEU A 299 -5.81 4.55 -6.32
CA LEU A 299 -5.28 3.21 -6.16
C LEU A 299 -6.36 2.33 -5.51
N VAL A 300 -6.68 1.22 -6.17
CA VAL A 300 -7.50 0.14 -5.64
C VAL A 300 -6.62 -1.10 -5.52
N ASP A 301 -5.83 -1.16 -4.44
CA ASP A 301 -5.10 -2.37 -4.04
C ASP A 301 -6.05 -3.28 -3.26
N ALA A 302 -6.90 -4.01 -3.98
CA ALA A 302 -8.08 -4.62 -3.40
C ALA A 302 -7.72 -5.78 -2.45
N GLU A 303 -8.54 -5.94 -1.40
CA GLU A 303 -8.50 -7.13 -0.56
C GLU A 303 -8.65 -8.38 -1.43
N CYS A 304 -7.74 -9.34 -1.23
CA CYS A 304 -7.57 -10.51 -2.08
C CYS A 304 -7.51 -11.78 -1.21
N THR A 305 -7.51 -12.95 -1.81
CA THR A 305 -7.30 -14.22 -1.08
C THR A 305 -5.86 -14.42 -0.58
N HIS A 306 -4.91 -13.62 -1.04
CA HIS A 306 -3.47 -13.64 -0.72
C HIS A 306 -2.70 -14.88 -1.20
N ASP A 307 -3.29 -15.65 -2.13
CA ASP A 307 -2.69 -16.85 -2.70
C ASP A 307 -1.42 -16.58 -3.52
N GLY A 308 -1.18 -15.36 -3.99
CA GLY A 308 0.08 -14.96 -4.65
C GLY A 308 1.12 -14.33 -3.72
N SER A 309 0.79 -14.13 -2.44
CA SER A 309 1.68 -13.46 -1.48
C SER A 309 2.60 -14.46 -0.80
N VAL A 310 3.83 -14.63 -1.31
CA VAL A 310 4.83 -15.54 -0.75
C VAL A 310 5.07 -15.29 0.74
N LYS A 311 5.17 -14.02 1.15
CA LYS A 311 5.34 -13.66 2.57
C LYS A 311 4.14 -14.02 3.45
N HIS A 312 2.94 -14.11 2.86
CA HIS A 312 1.76 -14.59 3.59
C HIS A 312 1.84 -16.11 3.71
N LEU A 313 2.08 -16.82 2.61
CA LEU A 313 2.17 -18.28 2.58
C LEU A 313 3.32 -18.82 3.46
N GLN A 314 4.47 -18.13 3.49
CA GLN A 314 5.61 -18.47 4.35
C GLN A 314 5.30 -18.42 5.85
N LYS A 315 4.24 -17.71 6.27
CA LYS A 315 3.82 -17.65 7.69
C LYS A 315 2.96 -18.85 8.09
N LEU A 316 2.56 -19.68 7.14
CA LEU A 316 1.77 -20.89 7.38
C LEU A 316 2.73 -22.03 7.72
N GLU A 317 3.17 -22.06 8.98
CA GLU A 317 4.25 -22.94 9.46
C GLU A 317 3.77 -24.35 9.88
N SER A 318 2.46 -24.62 9.82
CA SER A 318 1.86 -25.90 10.22
C SER A 318 0.71 -26.31 9.29
N LEU A 319 0.42 -27.62 9.21
CA LEU A 319 -0.70 -28.14 8.43
C LEU A 319 -2.05 -27.56 8.90
N ASP A 320 -2.22 -27.36 10.20
CA ASP A 320 -3.43 -26.75 10.77
C ASP A 320 -3.61 -25.28 10.32
N ALA A 321 -2.51 -24.51 10.26
CA ALA A 321 -2.53 -23.15 9.74
C ALA A 321 -2.93 -23.14 8.25
N TRP A 322 -2.42 -24.07 7.45
CA TRP A 322 -2.81 -24.24 6.05
C TRP A 322 -4.29 -24.62 5.90
N ALA A 323 -4.76 -25.63 6.63
CA ALA A 323 -6.16 -26.07 6.59
C ALA A 323 -7.12 -24.96 7.06
N THR A 324 -6.73 -24.21 8.09
CA THR A 324 -7.48 -23.03 8.56
C THR A 324 -7.52 -21.95 7.48
N TYR A 325 -6.40 -21.66 6.83
CA TYR A 325 -6.34 -20.69 5.74
C TYR A 325 -7.27 -21.08 4.58
N VAL A 326 -7.17 -22.33 4.11
CA VAL A 326 -8.01 -22.83 3.02
C VAL A 326 -9.49 -22.78 3.40
N SER A 327 -9.87 -23.33 4.55
CA SER A 327 -11.27 -23.38 4.98
C SER A 327 -11.88 -22.02 5.26
N ARG A 328 -11.12 -21.04 5.75
CA ARG A 328 -11.64 -19.71 6.12
C ARG A 328 -11.51 -18.65 5.04
N HIS A 329 -10.60 -18.81 4.07
CA HIS A 329 -10.32 -17.75 3.09
C HIS A 329 -10.46 -18.20 1.64
N LEU A 330 -10.37 -19.49 1.36
CA LEU A 330 -10.35 -20.04 0.00
C LEU A 330 -11.58 -20.90 -0.31
N ASN A 331 -12.56 -20.96 0.57
CA ASN A 331 -13.85 -21.61 0.29
C ASN A 331 -14.71 -20.77 -0.67
N ASP A 332 -15.62 -21.43 -1.38
CA ASP A 332 -16.47 -20.80 -2.42
C ASP A 332 -17.25 -19.57 -1.93
N GLY A 333 -17.77 -19.63 -0.69
CA GLY A 333 -18.54 -18.53 -0.11
C GLY A 333 -17.68 -17.28 0.12
N GLU A 334 -16.47 -17.47 0.63
CA GLU A 334 -15.52 -16.38 0.85
C GLU A 334 -14.94 -15.85 -0.46
N VAL A 335 -14.65 -16.73 -1.42
CA VAL A 335 -14.26 -16.33 -2.78
C VAL A 335 -15.37 -15.46 -3.39
N ALA A 336 -16.62 -15.89 -3.37
CA ALA A 336 -17.75 -15.12 -3.89
C ALA A 336 -17.90 -13.76 -3.20
N ARG A 337 -17.73 -13.70 -1.87
CA ARG A 337 -17.75 -12.46 -1.10
C ARG A 337 -16.62 -11.52 -1.52
N ILE A 338 -15.40 -12.03 -1.68
CA ILE A 338 -14.22 -11.26 -2.11
C ILE A 338 -14.43 -10.70 -3.52
N LEU A 339 -14.95 -11.50 -4.46
CA LEU A 339 -15.25 -11.05 -5.82
C LEU A 339 -16.26 -9.89 -5.83
N ALA A 340 -17.33 -10.01 -5.04
CA ALA A 340 -18.33 -8.94 -4.90
C ALA A 340 -17.72 -7.67 -4.27
N LEU A 341 -16.86 -7.82 -3.26
CA LEU A 341 -16.12 -6.73 -2.62
C LEU A 341 -15.19 -6.02 -3.62
N GLN A 342 -14.37 -6.77 -4.35
CA GLN A 342 -13.42 -6.25 -5.34
C GLN A 342 -14.13 -5.46 -6.44
N ALA A 343 -15.23 -6.00 -6.99
CA ALA A 343 -16.04 -5.31 -7.98
C ALA A 343 -16.63 -4.00 -7.44
N ALA A 344 -17.14 -4.00 -6.19
CA ALA A 344 -17.67 -2.79 -5.55
C ALA A 344 -16.58 -1.73 -5.27
N LEU A 345 -15.39 -2.15 -4.84
CA LEU A 345 -14.24 -1.27 -4.63
C LEU A 345 -13.77 -0.64 -5.94
N LEU A 346 -13.63 -1.43 -7.02
CA LEU A 346 -13.24 -0.93 -8.33
C LEU A 346 -14.25 0.09 -8.88
N ARG A 347 -15.56 -0.23 -8.78
CA ARG A 347 -16.63 0.71 -9.15
C ARG A 347 -16.58 2.00 -8.36
N ASN A 348 -16.40 1.93 -7.05
CA ASN A 348 -16.35 3.14 -6.22
C ASN A 348 -15.09 3.97 -6.49
N GLY A 349 -13.94 3.30 -6.61
CA GLY A 349 -12.69 3.96 -6.99
C GLY A 349 -12.81 4.72 -8.31
N PHE A 350 -13.40 4.09 -9.32
CA PHE A 350 -13.62 4.73 -10.62
C PHE A 350 -14.66 5.86 -10.57
N ARG A 351 -15.73 5.71 -9.78
CA ARG A 351 -16.72 6.77 -9.54
C ARG A 351 -16.07 8.03 -8.95
N LEU A 352 -15.13 7.83 -8.02
CA LEU A 352 -14.39 8.90 -7.33
C LEU A 352 -13.26 9.52 -8.16
N LEU A 353 -12.88 8.89 -9.28
CA LEU A 353 -11.87 9.36 -10.20
C LEU A 353 -12.44 10.46 -11.10
N ARG A 354 -11.70 11.56 -11.23
CA ARG A 354 -11.99 12.63 -12.18
C ARG A 354 -11.82 12.16 -13.62
N ARG A 355 -12.56 12.77 -14.54
CA ARG A 355 -12.32 12.65 -15.98
C ARG A 355 -10.87 13.00 -16.31
N GLY A 356 -10.27 12.26 -17.23
CA GLY A 356 -8.84 12.30 -17.53
C GLY A 356 -7.93 11.68 -16.45
N GLY A 357 -8.47 11.34 -15.28
CA GLY A 357 -7.73 10.76 -14.17
C GLY A 357 -7.27 9.32 -14.43
N THR A 358 -6.33 8.86 -13.60
CA THR A 358 -5.79 7.48 -13.67
C THR A 358 -6.16 6.67 -12.42
N LEU A 359 -6.67 5.47 -12.63
CA LEU A 359 -6.86 4.45 -11.61
C LEU A 359 -5.91 3.27 -11.85
N VAL A 360 -5.29 2.76 -10.79
CA VAL A 360 -4.60 1.47 -10.81
C VAL A 360 -5.38 0.50 -9.94
N TYR A 361 -5.83 -0.60 -10.54
CA TYR A 361 -6.39 -1.75 -9.84
C TYR A 361 -5.30 -2.81 -9.70
N SER A 362 -5.10 -3.32 -8.49
CA SER A 362 -4.17 -4.42 -8.25
C SER A 362 -4.69 -5.39 -7.21
N THR A 363 -4.30 -6.66 -7.34
CA THR A 363 -4.49 -7.66 -6.29
C THR A 363 -3.24 -8.52 -6.15
N CYS A 364 -3.05 -9.04 -4.94
CA CYS A 364 -2.04 -10.02 -4.58
C CYS A 364 -2.43 -11.48 -4.90
N SER A 365 -3.52 -11.69 -5.62
CA SER A 365 -4.02 -13.02 -5.99
C SER A 365 -3.53 -13.39 -7.39
N LEU A 366 -3.23 -14.67 -7.61
CA LEU A 366 -2.97 -15.22 -8.93
C LEU A 366 -4.26 -15.66 -9.64
N SER A 367 -5.37 -15.82 -8.92
CA SER A 367 -6.67 -16.24 -9.44
C SER A 367 -7.16 -15.34 -10.58
N LEU A 368 -7.51 -15.94 -11.72
CA LEU A 368 -8.11 -15.22 -12.86
C LEU A 368 -9.47 -14.61 -12.50
N GLN A 369 -10.22 -15.25 -11.60
CA GLN A 369 -11.54 -14.77 -11.19
C GLN A 369 -11.45 -13.43 -10.46
N GLN A 370 -10.44 -13.22 -9.61
CA GLN A 370 -10.26 -11.98 -8.84
C GLN A 370 -9.65 -10.84 -9.67
N ASN A 371 -9.07 -11.19 -10.82
CA ASN A 371 -8.30 -10.29 -11.65
C ASN A 371 -9.05 -10.01 -12.95
N GLU A 372 -8.82 -10.82 -13.98
CA GLU A 372 -9.37 -10.63 -15.31
C GLU A 372 -10.88 -10.69 -15.33
N ALA A 373 -11.53 -11.56 -14.55
CA ALA A 373 -12.99 -11.63 -14.56
C ALA A 373 -13.64 -10.39 -13.93
N VAL A 374 -13.12 -9.90 -12.79
CA VAL A 374 -13.57 -8.64 -12.17
C VAL A 374 -13.35 -7.46 -13.12
N LEU A 375 -12.16 -7.38 -13.72
CA LEU A 375 -11.81 -6.30 -14.65
C LEU A 375 -12.68 -6.33 -15.91
N THR A 376 -12.86 -7.50 -16.52
CA THR A 376 -13.66 -7.66 -17.75
C THR A 376 -15.12 -7.27 -17.51
N ALA A 377 -15.71 -7.71 -16.40
CA ALA A 377 -17.05 -7.31 -16.02
C ALA A 377 -17.15 -5.79 -15.82
N PHE A 378 -16.19 -5.19 -15.12
CA PHE A 378 -16.14 -3.75 -14.90
C PHE A 378 -16.04 -2.95 -16.20
N LEU A 379 -15.18 -3.35 -17.14
CA LEU A 379 -15.04 -2.67 -18.44
C LEU A 379 -16.31 -2.78 -19.29
N GLY A 380 -17.03 -3.91 -19.22
CA GLY A 380 -18.33 -4.06 -19.86
C GLY A 380 -19.42 -3.13 -19.27
N GLU A 381 -19.29 -2.77 -17.99
CA GLU A 381 -20.22 -1.87 -17.29
C GLU A 381 -19.86 -0.38 -17.41
N LYS A 382 -18.59 -0.05 -17.69
CA LYS A 382 -18.06 1.31 -17.72
C LYS A 382 -17.42 1.63 -19.07
N PRO A 383 -18.22 2.10 -20.06
CA PRO A 383 -17.71 2.41 -21.39
C PRO A 383 -16.74 3.62 -21.40
N ASP A 384 -16.74 4.44 -20.34
CA ASP A 384 -15.80 5.54 -20.13
C ASP A 384 -14.51 5.11 -19.42
N ALA A 385 -14.32 3.81 -19.16
CA ALA A 385 -13.09 3.24 -18.62
C ALA A 385 -12.21 2.66 -19.73
N GLU A 386 -11.04 3.25 -19.93
CA GLU A 386 -10.07 2.84 -20.93
C GLU A 386 -8.88 2.12 -20.28
N LEU A 387 -8.58 0.90 -20.72
CA LEU A 387 -7.33 0.24 -20.33
C LEU A 387 -6.14 0.92 -21.00
N VAL A 388 -5.16 1.30 -20.19
CA VAL A 388 -3.94 1.96 -20.65
C VAL A 388 -2.83 0.91 -20.77
N PRO A 389 -2.16 0.79 -21.94
CA PRO A 389 -1.00 -0.07 -22.10
C PRO A 389 0.07 0.16 -21.03
N ILE A 390 0.53 -0.94 -20.42
CA ILE A 390 1.66 -0.92 -19.49
C ILE A 390 2.92 -1.36 -20.25
N ALA A 391 3.95 -0.52 -20.24
CA ALA A 391 5.23 -0.87 -20.82
C ALA A 391 5.94 -1.94 -19.97
N THR A 392 6.30 -3.06 -20.58
CA THR A 392 6.92 -4.23 -19.90
C THR A 392 8.33 -4.54 -20.38
N THR A 393 8.88 -3.77 -21.32
CA THR A 393 10.25 -3.99 -21.82
C THR A 393 11.28 -3.89 -20.69
N GLY A 394 12.04 -4.96 -20.47
CA GLY A 394 13.05 -5.03 -19.41
C GLY A 394 12.50 -5.23 -18.00
N ILE A 395 11.19 -5.52 -17.87
CA ILE A 395 10.52 -5.79 -16.60
C ILE A 395 10.30 -7.30 -16.45
N PRO A 396 10.67 -7.91 -15.31
CA PRO A 396 10.44 -9.33 -15.05
C PRO A 396 8.97 -9.56 -14.69
N CYS A 397 8.10 -9.49 -15.70
CA CYS A 397 6.67 -9.70 -15.57
C CYS A 397 6.13 -10.44 -16.80
N GLU A 398 4.91 -10.96 -16.68
CA GLU A 398 4.20 -11.60 -17.79
C GLU A 398 2.91 -10.80 -18.11
N PRO A 399 2.40 -10.86 -19.35
CA PRO A 399 1.11 -10.27 -19.67
C PRO A 399 -0.03 -11.03 -18.95
N GLY A 400 -1.08 -10.32 -18.56
CA GLY A 400 -2.34 -10.94 -18.13
C GLY A 400 -3.17 -11.47 -19.31
N GLN A 401 -4.28 -12.15 -19.02
CA GLN A 401 -5.16 -12.66 -20.09
C GLN A 401 -6.02 -11.57 -20.73
N VAL A 402 -6.19 -10.44 -20.05
CA VAL A 402 -6.77 -9.22 -20.62
C VAL A 402 -5.63 -8.37 -21.18
N GLU A 403 -5.76 -7.91 -22.42
CA GLU A 403 -4.75 -7.07 -23.06
C GLU A 403 -4.42 -5.84 -22.20
N HIS A 404 -3.17 -5.37 -22.24
CA HIS A 404 -2.67 -4.22 -21.47
C HIS A 404 -2.58 -4.44 -19.94
N THR A 405 -2.89 -5.63 -19.43
CA THR A 405 -2.68 -5.98 -18.02
C THR A 405 -1.37 -6.72 -17.80
N VAL A 406 -0.84 -6.65 -16.57
CA VAL A 406 0.46 -7.21 -16.21
C VAL A 406 0.34 -8.08 -14.96
N ARG A 407 1.10 -9.17 -14.93
CA ARG A 407 1.23 -10.09 -13.81
C ARG A 407 2.68 -10.22 -13.37
N PHE A 408 2.86 -10.13 -12.06
CA PHE A 408 4.05 -10.60 -11.38
C PHE A 408 3.72 -11.91 -10.69
N THR A 409 4.68 -12.83 -10.72
CA THR A 409 4.61 -14.09 -10.01
C THR A 409 5.87 -14.25 -9.16
N PRO A 410 5.83 -15.07 -8.10
CA PRO A 410 7.02 -15.48 -7.38
C PRO A 410 8.18 -15.99 -8.23
N ALA A 411 7.91 -16.56 -9.41
CA ALA A 411 8.94 -16.93 -10.39
C ALA A 411 9.78 -15.73 -10.88
N HIS A 412 9.25 -14.51 -10.81
CA HIS A 412 9.95 -13.26 -11.12
C HIS A 412 10.73 -12.68 -9.93
N HIS A 413 10.90 -13.44 -8.85
CA HIS A 413 11.59 -13.03 -7.62
C HIS A 413 10.96 -11.80 -6.94
N THR A 414 9.64 -11.71 -6.98
CA THR A 414 8.83 -10.67 -6.32
C THR A 414 7.53 -11.31 -5.81
N SER A 415 6.76 -10.61 -4.97
CA SER A 415 5.43 -11.11 -4.61
C SER A 415 4.51 -11.13 -5.82
N GLY A 416 3.60 -12.10 -5.86
CA GLY A 416 2.56 -12.18 -6.89
C GLY A 416 1.68 -10.94 -6.88
N LEU A 417 1.44 -10.36 -8.05
CA LEU A 417 0.62 -9.15 -8.19
C LEU A 417 0.04 -9.04 -9.61
N PHE A 418 -1.27 -8.91 -9.71
CA PHE A 418 -1.94 -8.48 -10.93
C PHE A 418 -2.10 -6.96 -10.93
N ILE A 419 -1.95 -6.32 -12.10
CA ILE A 419 -2.08 -4.87 -12.25
C ILE A 419 -2.84 -4.53 -13.53
N ALA A 420 -3.83 -3.65 -13.40
CA ALA A 420 -4.51 -3.00 -14.52
C ALA A 420 -4.46 -1.47 -14.33
N LYS A 421 -4.02 -0.75 -15.36
CA LYS A 421 -4.04 0.72 -15.41
C LYS A 421 -5.25 1.16 -16.23
N ILE A 422 -6.10 1.98 -15.63
CA ILE A 422 -7.36 2.44 -16.21
C ILE A 422 -7.33 3.97 -16.24
N ARG A 423 -7.75 4.56 -17.37
CA ARG A 423 -8.00 5.99 -17.49
C ARG A 423 -9.50 6.21 -17.66
N LYS A 424 -10.03 7.24 -17.00
CA LYS A 424 -11.41 7.68 -17.25
C LYS A 424 -11.39 8.69 -18.40
N SER A 425 -12.21 8.46 -19.42
CA SER A 425 -12.29 9.36 -20.59
C SER A 425 -12.62 10.80 -20.18
N GLU A 426 -12.16 11.77 -20.98
CA GLU A 426 -12.40 13.22 -20.75
C GLU A 426 -13.87 13.61 -20.82
#